data_AF-A0A978V086-F1
#
_entry.id   AF-A0A978V086-F1
#
_cell.length_a   1.000
_cell.length_b   1.000
_cell.length_c   1.000
_cell.angle_alpha   90.00
_cell.angle_beta   90.00
_cell.angle_gamma   90.00
#
_symmetry.space_group_name_H-M   'P 1'
#
loop_
_entity.id
_entity.type
_entity.pdbx_description
1 polymer ?
#
loop_
_entity_poly.entity_id
_entity_poly.type
_entity_poly.pdbx_seq_one_letter_code
_entity_poly.pdbx_strand_id
1 'polypeptide(L)'
;MLRRSILESSLQRAKNASPNPGFAAAKWCCMGRFFGSLSKSIDKEAVEEVKAHREIPDIKPGYIMQLNVEVAENKRHVSILKGIVIARCNAGLNITFRIRRLVAGVGVESLFPLYSPNIKEIKVLD
;
A
#
# COMPACT_ATOMS: atom_id res chain seq x y z
N MET A 1 32.41 -49.04 28.33
CA MET A 1 32.08 -48.48 27.01
C MET A 1 30.58 -48.37 26.70
N LEU A 2 29.65 -48.96 27.47
CA LEU A 2 28.21 -49.00 27.11
C LEU A 2 27.28 -47.91 27.73
N ARG A 3 27.80 -46.92 28.46
CA ARG A 3 26.96 -45.88 29.10
C ARG A 3 26.96 -44.50 28.41
N ARG A 4 27.80 -44.26 27.39
CA ARG A 4 27.78 -43.01 26.60
C ARG A 4 26.82 -43.07 25.40
N SER A 5 26.63 -44.25 24.81
CA SER A 5 25.79 -44.44 23.61
C SER A 5 24.30 -44.23 23.85
N ILE A 6 23.79 -44.56 25.04
CA ILE A 6 22.37 -44.41 25.40
C ILE A 6 21.99 -42.94 25.57
N LEU A 7 22.91 -42.10 26.08
CA LEU A 7 22.68 -40.66 26.21
C LEU A 7 22.74 -39.95 24.84
N GLU A 8 23.68 -40.32 23.98
CA GLU A 8 23.80 -39.76 22.63
C GLU A 8 22.61 -40.12 21.73
N SER A 9 22.11 -41.36 21.81
CA SER A 9 20.93 -41.77 21.04
C SER A 9 19.62 -41.13 21.53
N SER A 10 19.55 -40.80 22.83
CA SER A 10 18.42 -40.04 23.40
C SER A 10 18.44 -38.57 22.99
N LEU A 11 19.63 -37.96 22.93
CA LEU A 11 19.82 -36.59 22.44
C LEU A 11 19.59 -36.47 20.92
N GLN A 12 19.89 -37.51 20.14
CA GLN A 12 19.59 -37.55 18.71
C GLN A 12 18.08 -37.66 18.43
N ARG A 13 17.29 -38.30 19.31
CA ARG A 13 15.82 -38.36 19.20
C ARG A 13 15.13 -37.02 19.48
N ALA A 14 15.67 -36.21 20.38
CA ALA A 14 15.09 -34.90 20.69
C ALA A 14 15.24 -33.90 19.54
N LYS A 15 16.29 -34.02 18.72
CA LYS A 15 16.52 -33.17 17.55
C LYS A 15 15.62 -33.50 16.34
N ASN A 16 15.03 -34.71 16.33
CA ASN A 16 14.17 -35.18 15.24
C ASN A 16 12.67 -35.08 15.54
N ALA A 17 12.29 -34.45 16.65
CA ALA A 17 10.89 -34.16 16.95
C ALA A 17 10.40 -32.99 16.08
N SER A 18 9.79 -33.30 14.93
CA SER A 18 9.05 -32.30 14.16
C SER A 18 7.92 -31.72 15.02
N PRO A 19 7.72 -30.40 15.06
CA PRO A 19 6.64 -29.80 15.84
C PRO A 19 5.29 -30.28 15.32
N ASN A 20 4.40 -30.71 16.23
CA ASN A 20 3.06 -31.17 15.88
C ASN A 20 2.33 -30.10 15.04
N PRO A 21 1.93 -30.40 13.79
CA PRO A 21 1.45 -29.40 12.83
C PRO A 21 0.13 -28.72 13.25
N GLY A 22 -0.65 -29.33 14.16
CA GLY A 22 -1.93 -28.79 14.64
C GLY A 22 -1.83 -27.58 15.57
N PHE A 23 -0.81 -27.52 16.44
CA PHE A 23 -0.63 -26.37 17.36
C PHE A 23 0.11 -25.21 16.68
N ALA A 24 1.02 -25.51 15.75
CA ALA A 24 1.70 -24.49 14.96
C ALA A 24 0.74 -23.77 14.01
N ALA A 25 -0.17 -24.49 13.33
CA ALA A 25 -1.11 -23.88 12.38
C ALA A 25 -2.11 -22.92 13.06
N ALA A 26 -2.67 -23.28 14.22
CA ALA A 26 -3.60 -22.40 14.95
C ALA A 26 -2.91 -21.15 15.52
N LYS A 27 -1.69 -21.31 16.05
CA LYS A 27 -0.87 -20.21 16.56
C LYS A 27 -0.39 -19.27 15.45
N TRP A 28 -0.01 -19.82 14.29
CA TRP A 28 0.33 -19.06 13.08
C TRP A 28 -0.87 -18.33 12.48
N CYS A 29 -2.05 -18.97 12.44
CA CYS A 29 -3.27 -18.35 11.93
C CYS A 29 -3.75 -17.20 12.85
N CYS A 30 -3.60 -17.35 14.18
CA CYS A 30 -3.92 -16.28 15.13
C CYS A 30 -2.93 -15.10 15.04
N MET A 31 -1.63 -15.39 14.88
CA MET A 31 -0.61 -14.37 14.65
C MET A 31 -0.85 -13.59 13.35
N GLY A 32 -1.24 -14.27 12.28
CA GLY A 32 -1.59 -13.65 11.00
C GLY A 32 -2.84 -12.75 11.08
N ARG A 33 -3.86 -13.17 11.85
CA ARG A 33 -5.05 -12.33 12.10
C ARG A 33 -4.72 -11.08 12.92
N PHE A 34 -3.87 -11.21 13.94
CA PHE A 34 -3.43 -10.10 14.77
C PHE A 34 -2.62 -9.07 13.96
N PHE A 35 -1.66 -9.53 13.17
CA PHE A 35 -0.85 -8.64 12.34
C PHE A 35 -1.67 -7.91 11.29
N GLY A 36 -2.64 -8.60 10.66
CA GLY A 36 -3.57 -7.98 9.70
C GLY A 36 -4.53 -6.96 10.34
N SER A 37 -4.89 -7.12 11.62
CA SER A 37 -5.62 -6.07 12.34
C SER A 37 -4.75 -4.87 12.65
N LEU A 38 -3.48 -5.09 12.98
CA LEU A 38 -2.53 -4.01 13.30
C LEU A 38 -2.25 -3.13 12.08
N SER A 39 -1.97 -3.74 10.92
CA SER A 39 -1.69 -3.00 9.69
C SER A 39 -2.86 -2.09 9.30
N LYS A 40 -4.09 -2.60 9.42
CA LYS A 40 -5.31 -1.84 9.13
C LYS A 40 -5.50 -0.65 10.06
N SER A 41 -5.07 -0.75 11.32
CA SER A 41 -5.14 0.38 12.25
C SER A 41 -4.14 1.46 11.89
N ILE A 42 -2.91 1.07 11.57
CA ILE A 42 -1.83 2.00 11.14
C ILE A 42 -2.23 2.73 9.85
N ASP A 43 -2.79 2.02 8.88
CA ASP A 43 -3.28 2.62 7.63
C ASP A 43 -4.38 3.66 7.87
N LYS A 44 -5.29 3.42 8.81
CA LYS A 44 -6.39 4.34 9.11
C LYS A 44 -5.90 5.62 9.75
N GLU A 45 -5.04 5.50 10.77
CA GLU A 45 -4.46 6.63 11.48
C GLU A 45 -3.69 7.54 10.52
N ALA A 46 -2.81 6.96 9.69
CA ALA A 46 -2.06 7.72 8.69
C ALA A 46 -2.97 8.39 7.63
N VAL A 47 -4.09 7.77 7.26
CA VAL A 47 -5.07 8.39 6.33
C VAL A 47 -5.79 9.57 6.99
N GLU A 48 -6.13 9.48 8.27
CA GLU A 48 -6.78 10.57 9.00
C GLU A 48 -5.85 11.77 9.15
N GLU A 49 -4.57 11.54 9.47
CA GLU A 49 -3.56 12.59 9.52
C GLU A 49 -3.46 13.34 8.18
N VAL A 50 -3.34 12.62 7.06
CA VAL A 50 -3.21 13.28 5.75
C VAL A 50 -4.50 14.02 5.35
N LYS A 51 -5.67 13.48 5.70
CA LYS A 51 -6.96 14.16 5.44
C LYS A 51 -7.12 15.44 6.26
N ALA A 52 -6.53 15.54 7.45
CA ALA A 52 -6.57 16.77 8.23
C ALA A 52 -5.79 17.92 7.57
N HIS A 53 -4.75 17.61 6.79
CA HIS A 53 -3.92 18.62 6.13
C HIS A 53 -4.47 19.09 4.79
N ARG A 54 -5.33 18.31 4.12
CA ARG A 54 -5.90 18.68 2.82
C ARG A 54 -7.28 18.06 2.60
N GLU A 55 -8.18 18.87 2.06
CA GLU A 55 -9.46 18.38 1.55
C GLU A 55 -9.25 17.65 0.23
N ILE A 56 -9.75 16.42 0.14
CA ILE A 56 -9.62 15.57 -1.05
C ILE A 56 -11.02 15.37 -1.62
N PRO A 57 -11.29 15.79 -2.87
CA PRO A 57 -12.59 15.59 -3.48
C PRO A 57 -12.85 14.10 -3.74
N ASP A 58 -14.12 13.73 -3.89
CA ASP A 58 -14.49 12.37 -4.26
C ASP A 58 -14.13 12.13 -5.74
N ILE A 59 -13.24 11.17 -5.99
CA ILE A 59 -12.71 10.85 -7.33
C ILE A 59 -13.34 9.55 -7.79
N LYS A 60 -14.14 9.63 -8.85
CA LYS A 60 -14.74 8.47 -9.52
C LYS A 60 -14.15 8.30 -10.93
N PRO A 61 -14.05 7.04 -11.42
CA PRO A 61 -13.77 6.78 -12.83
C PRO A 61 -14.79 7.49 -13.73
N GLY A 62 -14.33 8.04 -14.84
CA GLY A 62 -15.15 8.76 -15.81
C GLY A 62 -15.13 10.29 -15.66
N TYR A 63 -14.68 10.83 -14.54
CA TYR A 63 -14.60 12.28 -14.34
C TYR A 63 -13.40 12.92 -15.03
N ILE A 64 -13.56 14.18 -15.42
CA ILE A 64 -12.48 15.01 -15.96
C ILE A 64 -11.88 15.82 -14.81
N MET A 65 -10.56 15.71 -14.65
CA MET A 65 -9.85 16.37 -13.55
C MET A 65 -8.69 17.21 -14.04
N GLN A 66 -8.42 18.27 -13.29
CA GLN A 66 -7.22 19.08 -13.39
C GLN A 66 -6.40 18.89 -12.12
N LEU A 67 -5.12 18.54 -12.30
CA LEU A 67 -4.17 18.24 -11.24
C LEU A 67 -2.99 19.21 -11.33
N ASN A 68 -2.65 19.84 -10.21
CA ASN A 68 -1.48 20.69 -10.06
C ASN A 68 -0.38 19.90 -9.34
N VAL A 69 0.68 19.54 -10.08
CA VAL A 69 1.76 18.69 -9.58
C VAL A 69 3.07 19.48 -9.51
N GLU A 70 3.72 19.43 -8.36
CA GLU A 70 5.11 19.87 -8.21
C GLU A 70 6.05 18.73 -8.62
N VAL A 71 6.92 18.99 -9.59
CA VAL A 71 7.92 18.01 -10.06
C VAL A 71 9.23 18.25 -9.31
N ALA A 72 9.79 17.20 -8.71
CA ALA A 72 10.96 17.30 -7.83
C ALA A 72 12.19 17.97 -8.48
N GLU A 73 12.39 17.75 -9.78
CA GLU A 73 13.49 18.35 -10.57
C GLU A 73 13.29 19.86 -10.79
N ASN A 74 12.05 20.31 -10.86
CA ASN A 74 11.67 21.68 -11.18
C ASN A 74 10.86 22.30 -10.03
N LYS A 75 11.47 22.43 -8.85
CA LYS A 75 10.83 22.94 -7.60
C LYS A 75 10.13 24.30 -7.73
N ARG A 76 10.42 25.07 -8.78
CA ARG A 76 9.80 26.38 -9.02
C ARG A 76 8.55 26.33 -9.90
N HIS A 77 8.31 25.23 -10.61
CA HIS A 77 7.24 25.13 -11.60
C HIS A 77 6.21 24.07 -11.19
N VAL A 78 4.95 24.51 -11.10
CA VAL A 78 3.81 23.61 -10.91
C VAL A 78 3.27 23.23 -12.27
N SER A 79 3.37 21.95 -12.60
CA SER A 79 2.85 21.39 -13.84
C SER A 79 1.36 21.12 -13.72
N ILE A 80 0.60 21.57 -14.70
CA ILE A 80 -0.85 21.36 -14.75
C ILE A 80 -1.14 20.18 -15.67
N LEU A 81 -1.83 19.17 -15.16
CA LEU A 81 -2.24 17.98 -15.88
C LEU A 81 -3.76 17.94 -15.95
N LYS A 82 -4.32 17.88 -17.15
CA LYS A 82 -5.76 17.71 -17.36
C LYS A 82 -6.02 16.42 -18.12
N GLY A 83 -7.02 15.65 -17.69
CA GLY A 83 -7.40 14.42 -18.35
C GLY A 83 -8.57 13.70 -17.69
N ILE A 84 -8.94 12.55 -18.25
CA ILE A 84 -10.01 11.70 -17.72
C ILE A 84 -9.45 10.68 -16.73
N VAL A 85 -10.16 10.45 -15.63
CA VAL A 85 -9.84 9.39 -14.68
C VAL A 85 -10.35 8.06 -15.23
N ILE A 86 -9.45 7.12 -15.51
CA ILE A 86 -9.84 5.80 -16.03
C ILE A 86 -10.15 4.84 -14.88
N ALA A 87 -9.32 4.88 -13.83
CA ALA A 87 -9.37 3.91 -12.76
C ALA A 87 -8.93 4.54 -11.44
N ARG A 88 -9.50 4.00 -10.36
CA ARG A 88 -9.11 4.27 -8.98
C ARG A 88 -8.93 2.93 -8.27
N CYS A 89 -7.77 2.74 -7.64
CA CYS A 89 -7.46 1.56 -6.86
C CYS A 89 -7.43 1.94 -5.38
N ASN A 90 -8.29 1.32 -4.58
CA ASN A 90 -8.39 1.59 -3.14
C ASN A 90 -7.48 0.61 -2.37
N ALA A 91 -6.39 1.11 -1.80
CA ALA A 91 -5.42 0.31 -1.05
C ALA A 91 -4.95 1.02 0.23
N GLY A 92 -5.87 1.33 1.15
CA GLY A 92 -5.56 1.95 2.44
C GLY A 92 -4.92 3.33 2.30
N LEU A 93 -3.66 3.47 2.69
CA LEU A 93 -2.85 4.68 2.46
C LEU A 93 -2.44 4.85 0.99
N ASN A 94 -2.25 3.75 0.26
CA ASN A 94 -1.71 3.77 -1.10
C ASN A 94 -2.83 3.82 -2.16
N ILE A 95 -3.88 4.60 -1.91
CA ILE A 95 -4.92 4.83 -2.91
C ILE A 95 -4.28 5.53 -4.11
N THR A 96 -4.50 4.98 -5.30
CA THR A 96 -3.97 5.53 -6.55
C THR A 96 -5.10 5.76 -7.54
N PHE A 97 -4.90 6.71 -8.44
CA PHE A 97 -5.80 6.97 -9.55
C PHE A 97 -5.00 7.17 -10.84
N ARG A 98 -5.61 6.80 -11.97
CA ARG A 98 -4.99 6.84 -13.30
C ARG A 98 -5.70 7.89 -14.16
N ILE A 99 -4.91 8.82 -14.70
CA ILE A 99 -5.38 9.86 -15.61
C ILE A 99 -4.90 9.49 -17.02
N ARG A 100 -5.77 9.65 -18.02
CA ARG A 100 -5.40 9.61 -19.44
C ARG A 100 -5.61 10.96 -20.09
N ARG A 101 -4.61 11.38 -20.86
CA ARG A 101 -4.64 12.61 -21.67
C ARG A 101 -3.90 12.41 -22.99
N LEU A 102 -4.18 13.27 -23.96
CA LEU A 102 -3.39 13.37 -25.19
C LEU A 102 -2.35 14.48 -25.01
N VAL A 103 -1.09 14.18 -25.27
CA VAL A 103 0.01 15.17 -25.29
C VAL A 103 0.68 15.06 -26.63
N ALA A 104 0.68 16.14 -27.40
CA ALA A 104 1.31 16.20 -28.72
C ALA A 104 0.91 15.03 -29.66
N GLY A 105 -0.36 14.61 -29.63
CA GLY A 105 -0.87 13.51 -30.45
C GLY A 105 -0.59 12.09 -29.91
N VAL A 106 0.14 11.96 -28.80
CA VAL A 106 0.39 10.67 -28.13
C VAL A 106 -0.52 10.53 -26.91
N GLY A 107 -1.15 9.36 -26.78
CA GLY A 107 -1.91 9.00 -25.58
C GLY A 107 -0.97 8.74 -24.41
N VAL A 108 -1.05 9.56 -23.36
CA VAL A 108 -0.26 9.43 -22.14
C VAL A 108 -1.19 9.04 -21.00
N GLU A 109 -0.85 7.94 -20.33
CA GLU A 109 -1.48 7.51 -19.09
C GLU A 109 -0.51 7.80 -17.93
N SER A 110 -1.04 8.33 -16.82
CA SER A 110 -0.25 8.69 -15.65
C SER A 110 -0.94 8.21 -14.39
N LEU A 111 -0.17 7.59 -13.49
CA LEU A 111 -0.64 7.06 -12.22
C LEU A 111 -0.16 7.97 -11.10
N PHE A 112 -1.09 8.40 -10.25
CA PHE A 112 -0.78 9.26 -9.11
C PHE A 112 -1.28 8.63 -7.80
N PRO A 113 -0.47 8.66 -6.72
CA PRO A 113 -0.97 8.40 -5.38
C PRO A 113 -1.88 9.54 -4.97
N LEU A 114 -3.04 9.23 -4.40
CA LEU A 114 -3.98 10.22 -3.92
C LEU A 114 -3.28 11.12 -2.92
N TYR A 115 -2.76 10.56 -1.83
CA TYR A 115 -2.19 11.24 -0.67
C TYR A 115 -0.76 11.78 -0.86
N SER A 116 -0.27 11.88 -2.10
CA SER A 116 1.08 12.38 -2.36
C SER A 116 1.24 13.86 -1.97
N PRO A 117 2.34 14.26 -1.32
CA PRO A 117 2.64 15.67 -1.02
C PRO A 117 3.01 16.48 -2.27
N ASN A 118 3.36 15.80 -3.36
CA ASN A 118 3.70 16.44 -4.64
C ASN A 118 2.47 17.03 -5.34
N ILE A 119 1.27 16.58 -4.96
CA ILE A 119 0.02 17.11 -5.48
C ILE A 119 -0.40 18.30 -4.63
N LYS A 120 -0.45 19.49 -5.24
CA LYS A 120 -0.86 20.72 -4.55
C LYS A 120 -2.36 20.90 -4.54
N GLU A 121 -3.01 20.60 -5.66
CA GLU A 121 -4.43 20.87 -5.83
C GLU A 121 -5.05 19.86 -6.80
N ILE A 122 -6.26 19.41 -6.48
CA ILE A 122 -7.08 18.51 -7.29
C ILE A 122 -8.41 19.22 -7.55
N LYS A 123 -8.71 19.50 -8.82
CA LYS A 123 -10.00 20.06 -9.25
C LYS A 123 -10.75 19.05 -10.10
N VAL A 124 -11.99 18.78 -9.74
CA VAL A 124 -12.95 18.03 -10.56
C VAL A 124 -13.71 19.04 -11.41
N LEU A 125 -13.75 18.84 -12.73
CA LEU A 125 -14.39 19.77 -13.66
C LEU A 125 -15.82 19.35 -14.01
N ASP A 126 -16.08 18.04 -14.10
CA ASP A 126 -17.34 17.41 -14.52
C ASP A 126 -17.61 16.16 -13.67
#